data_AF-D8QGG5-F1
#
_entry.id   AF-D8QGG5-F1
#
_cell.length_a   1.000
_cell.length_b   1.000
_cell.length_c   1.000
_cell.angle_alpha   90.00
_cell.angle_beta   90.00
_cell.angle_gamma   90.00
#
_symmetry.space_group_name_H-M   'P 1'
#
loop_
_entity.id
_entity.type
_entity.pdbx_description
1 polymer ?
#
loop_
_entity_poly.entity_id
_entity_poly.type
_entity_poly.pdbx_seq_one_letter_code
_entity_poly.pdbx_strand_id
1 'polypeptide(L)'
;MRVVTWNARGTGNSGGGNEWSDFGVWMGEAAVNDYTRLLNESIDAFMADHPDVDDAEMFICGYSAGATFAAAVRPPQNLARFRPPRYILISYPVELAPCIGVFMTGGYFRALEALVQGEGWEGNPYPEGPVAGVLTLTGSSERGPFYGMWTGILSGKNRRGNLKQVVVEWADHVWTNKMHCIPEEVDKWLNEE
;
A
#
# COMPACT_ATOMS: atom_id res chain seq x y z
N MET A 1 17.95 -5.98 8.16
CA MET A 1 16.50 -5.87 7.85
C MET A 1 15.76 -5.57 9.16
N ARG A 2 15.01 -4.47 9.22
CA ARG A 2 14.10 -4.15 10.33
C ARG A 2 12.68 -4.25 9.79
N VAL A 3 11.83 -5.03 10.48
CA VAL A 3 10.41 -5.15 10.14
C VAL A 3 9.62 -4.49 11.26
N VAL A 4 8.73 -3.58 10.89
CA VAL A 4 7.79 -2.95 11.81
C VAL A 4 6.38 -3.34 11.41
N THR A 5 5.65 -3.94 12.34
CA THR A 5 4.24 -4.32 12.18
C THR A 5 3.41 -3.56 13.20
N TRP A 6 2.23 -3.06 12.80
CA TRP A 6 1.36 -2.32 13.69
C TRP A 6 -0.12 -2.60 13.40
N ASN A 7 -0.93 -2.60 14.46
CA ASN A 7 -2.39 -2.65 14.39
C ASN A 7 -2.95 -1.25 14.65
N ALA A 8 -3.48 -0.60 13.61
CA ALA A 8 -4.07 0.74 13.74
C ALA A 8 -5.34 0.76 14.62
N ARG A 9 -5.80 1.96 14.98
CA ARG A 9 -7.10 2.14 15.65
C ARG A 9 -8.21 1.48 14.81
N GLY A 10 -9.13 0.79 15.48
CA GLY A 10 -10.22 0.06 14.83
C GLY A 10 -9.90 -1.39 14.47
N THR A 11 -8.65 -1.86 14.62
CA THR A 11 -8.29 -3.27 14.38
C THR A 11 -8.50 -4.11 15.66
N GLY A 12 -9.24 -5.21 15.56
CA GLY A 12 -9.46 -6.16 16.67
C GLY A 12 -10.44 -5.68 17.78
N ASN A 13 -10.13 -6.01 19.04
CA ASN A 13 -10.99 -5.76 20.23
C ASN A 13 -10.79 -4.36 20.86
N SER A 14 -10.61 -3.32 20.04
CA SER A 14 -10.49 -1.94 20.53
C SER A 14 -11.84 -1.42 21.07
N GLY A 15 -11.86 -0.98 22.34
CA GLY A 15 -13.08 -0.53 23.03
C GLY A 15 -13.74 0.75 22.48
N GLY A 16 -13.12 1.41 21.49
CA GLY A 16 -13.63 2.63 20.84
C GLY A 16 -14.32 2.39 19.49
N GLY A 17 -14.46 1.14 19.06
CA GLY A 17 -14.96 0.75 17.74
C GLY A 17 -14.00 -0.21 17.03
N ASN A 18 -14.53 -1.07 16.17
CA ASN A 18 -13.79 -2.04 15.37
C ASN A 18 -14.11 -1.88 13.86
N GLU A 19 -13.42 -2.66 13.03
CA GLU A 19 -13.52 -2.74 11.56
C GLU A 19 -14.96 -2.82 11.04
N TRP A 20 -15.88 -3.31 11.87
CA TRP A 20 -17.30 -3.51 11.55
C TRP A 20 -18.24 -2.49 12.18
N SER A 21 -17.82 -1.82 13.27
CA SER A 21 -18.66 -0.84 13.99
C SER A 21 -18.37 0.60 13.58
N ASP A 22 -17.20 0.90 13.01
CA ASP A 22 -16.84 2.23 12.54
C ASP A 22 -15.94 2.16 11.29
N PHE A 23 -16.58 1.80 10.18
CA PHE A 23 -15.94 1.64 8.88
C PHE A 23 -15.26 2.93 8.39
N GLY A 24 -15.76 4.09 8.80
CA GLY A 24 -15.20 5.41 8.48
C GLY A 24 -13.92 5.72 9.27
N VAL A 25 -13.80 5.25 10.52
CA VAL A 25 -12.54 5.30 11.28
C VAL A 25 -11.54 4.27 10.77
N TRP A 26 -12.02 3.06 10.43
CA TRP A 26 -11.18 1.99 9.91
C TRP A 26 -10.55 2.36 8.56
N MET A 27 -11.37 2.76 7.57
CA MET A 27 -10.92 3.20 6.25
C MET A 27 -10.81 4.73 6.17
N GLY A 28 -10.38 5.41 7.23
CA GLY A 28 -10.32 6.87 7.30
C GLY A 28 -8.93 7.49 7.37
N GLU A 29 -8.87 8.81 7.24
CA GLU A 29 -7.66 9.62 7.47
C GLU A 29 -6.99 9.32 8.82
N ALA A 30 -7.77 8.99 9.85
CA ALA A 30 -7.25 8.69 11.18
C ALA A 30 -6.30 7.49 11.19
N ALA A 31 -6.64 6.40 10.48
CA ALA A 31 -5.78 5.22 10.36
C ALA A 31 -4.52 5.52 9.55
N VAL A 32 -4.65 6.27 8.45
CA VAL A 32 -3.49 6.68 7.62
C VAL A 32 -2.54 7.58 8.41
N ASN A 33 -3.06 8.51 9.22
CA ASN A 33 -2.26 9.37 10.09
C ASN A 33 -1.50 8.58 11.14
N ASP A 34 -2.11 7.54 11.73
CA ASP A 34 -1.42 6.65 12.66
C ASP A 34 -0.26 5.92 11.99
N TYR A 35 -0.50 5.29 10.84
CA TYR A 35 0.55 4.60 10.10
C TYR A 35 1.65 5.54 9.62
N THR A 36 1.31 6.78 9.22
CA THR A 36 2.28 7.80 8.83
C THR A 36 3.15 8.21 10.01
N ARG A 37 2.55 8.45 11.19
CA ARG A 37 3.30 8.75 12.41
C ARG A 37 4.26 7.61 12.77
N LEU A 38 3.79 6.37 12.73
CA LEU A 38 4.59 5.20 13.06
C LEU A 38 5.72 4.95 12.07
N LEU A 39 5.47 5.20 10.77
CA LEU A 39 6.52 5.16 9.76
C LEU A 39 7.63 6.15 10.10
N ASN A 40 7.28 7.39 10.45
CA ASN A 40 8.26 8.41 10.85
C ASN A 40 9.05 7.98 12.10
N GLU A 41 8.36 7.53 13.15
CA GLU A 41 9.01 7.05 14.38
C GLU A 41 9.94 5.85 14.11
N SER A 42 9.55 4.96 13.20
CA SER A 42 10.33 3.80 12.81
C SER A 42 11.56 4.16 12.00
N ILE A 43 11.43 5.15 11.10
CA ILE A 43 12.55 5.73 10.35
C ILE A 43 13.53 6.35 11.34
N ASP A 44 13.06 7.22 12.24
CA ASP A 44 13.93 7.90 13.22
C ASP A 44 14.67 6.89 14.11
N ALA A 45 13.97 5.87 14.60
CA ALA A 45 14.58 4.80 15.39
C ALA A 45 15.60 3.98 14.58
N PHE A 46 15.31 3.67 13.32
CA PHE A 46 16.26 2.98 12.44
C PHE A 46 17.52 3.81 12.23
N MET A 47 17.38 5.11 12.00
CA MET A 47 18.52 6.02 11.80
C MET A 47 19.37 6.17 13.06
N ALA A 48 18.73 6.20 14.24
CA ALA A 48 19.43 6.25 15.52
C ALA A 48 20.23 4.97 15.80
N ASP A 49 19.65 3.80 15.51
CA ASP A 49 20.29 2.51 15.74
C ASP A 49 21.35 2.15 14.68
N HIS A 50 21.28 2.78 13.50
CA HIS A 50 22.15 2.51 12.37
C HIS A 50 22.74 3.83 11.80
N PRO A 51 23.54 4.57 12.57
CA PRO A 51 24.02 5.91 12.21
C PRO A 51 24.98 5.92 11.02
N ASP A 52 25.50 4.78 10.60
CA ASP A 52 26.43 4.65 9.46
C ASP A 52 25.79 4.08 8.17
N VAL A 53 24.52 3.69 8.21
CA VAL A 53 23.82 3.13 7.02
C VAL A 53 23.40 4.23 6.06
N ASP A 54 23.83 4.15 4.81
CA ASP A 54 23.32 4.98 3.72
C ASP A 54 22.61 4.11 2.68
N ASP A 55 21.84 4.74 1.79
CA ASP A 55 21.09 4.06 0.73
C ASP A 55 20.19 2.90 1.23
N ALA A 56 19.61 3.03 2.43
CA ALA A 56 18.75 1.99 2.98
C ALA A 56 17.51 1.77 2.10
N GLU A 57 17.18 0.51 1.82
CA GLU A 57 15.94 0.19 1.11
C GLU A 57 14.73 0.30 2.02
N MET A 58 13.66 0.90 1.51
CA MET A 58 12.39 1.05 2.20
C MET A 58 11.28 0.32 1.45
N PHE A 59 10.59 -0.56 2.14
CA PHE A 59 9.43 -1.29 1.64
C PHE A 59 8.21 -0.94 2.47
N ILE A 60 7.12 -0.54 1.80
CA ILE A 60 5.81 -0.30 2.42
C ILE A 60 4.86 -1.35 1.87
N CYS A 61 4.46 -2.28 2.73
CA CYS A 61 3.69 -3.46 2.34
C CYS A 61 2.30 -3.45 3.00
N GLY A 62 1.31 -3.95 2.27
CA GLY A 62 -0.03 -4.10 2.82
C GLY A 62 -0.80 -5.23 2.15
N TYR A 63 -1.71 -5.84 2.91
CA TYR A 63 -2.56 -6.94 2.47
C TYR A 63 -4.04 -6.59 2.70
N SER A 64 -4.89 -6.78 1.68
CA SER A 64 -6.32 -6.45 1.73
C SER A 64 -6.53 -4.98 2.13
N ALA A 65 -7.29 -4.68 3.18
CA ALA A 65 -7.40 -3.33 3.74
C ALA A 65 -6.04 -2.72 4.14
N GLY A 66 -5.07 -3.55 4.56
CA GLY A 66 -3.70 -3.09 4.77
C GLY A 66 -3.07 -2.49 3.50
N ALA A 67 -3.44 -2.98 2.32
CA ALA A 67 -2.93 -2.48 1.04
C ALA A 67 -3.48 -1.08 0.71
N THR A 68 -4.69 -0.73 1.15
CA THR A 68 -5.23 0.61 0.96
C THR A 68 -4.50 1.61 1.86
N PHE A 69 -4.24 1.25 3.12
CA PHE A 69 -3.43 2.08 4.03
C PHE A 69 -2.00 2.24 3.52
N ALA A 70 -1.35 1.14 3.12
CA ALA A 70 -0.02 1.16 2.53
C ALA A 70 0.03 2.12 1.33
N ALA A 71 -0.95 2.05 0.43
CA ALA A 71 -1.04 2.93 -0.72
C ALA A 71 -1.32 4.41 -0.39
N ALA A 72 -1.79 4.72 0.83
CA ALA A 72 -2.06 6.10 1.28
C ALA A 72 -0.96 6.68 2.17
N VAL A 73 -0.16 5.84 2.84
CA VAL A 73 0.95 6.27 3.68
C VAL A 73 2.08 6.82 2.81
N ARG A 74 2.67 7.93 3.27
CA ARG A 74 3.81 8.59 2.64
C ARG A 74 4.98 8.70 3.61
N PRO A 75 6.17 8.25 3.22
CA PRO A 75 7.36 8.61 3.98
C PRO A 75 7.62 10.12 3.86
N PRO A 76 8.37 10.69 4.80
CA PRO A 76 8.72 12.11 4.78
C PRO A 76 9.51 12.43 3.51
N GLN A 77 9.38 13.65 2.97
CA GLN A 77 10.05 14.00 1.70
C GLN A 77 11.58 14.01 1.81
N ASN A 78 12.12 14.21 3.02
CA ASN A 78 13.55 14.22 3.27
C ASN A 78 14.02 12.88 3.85
N LEU A 79 14.20 11.90 2.95
CA LEU A 79 14.78 10.59 3.24
C LEU A 79 16.26 10.55 2.82
N ALA A 80 17.08 11.50 3.25
CA ALA A 80 18.45 11.65 2.73
C ALA A 80 19.31 10.37 2.78
N ARG A 81 18.96 9.40 3.62
CA ARG A 81 19.69 8.12 3.82
C ARG A 81 18.89 6.87 3.42
N PHE A 82 17.72 7.04 2.80
CA PHE A 82 16.98 5.94 2.21
C PHE A 82 16.85 6.14 0.71
N ARG A 83 16.83 5.03 -0.01
CA ARG A 83 16.38 5.00 -1.38
C ARG A 83 14.88 5.33 -1.46
N PRO A 84 14.38 5.80 -2.62
CA PRO A 84 12.96 5.95 -2.84
C PRO A 84 12.20 4.67 -2.47
N PRO A 85 11.04 4.76 -1.79
CA PRO A 85 10.30 3.60 -1.30
C PRO A 85 9.78 2.72 -2.44
N ARG A 86 9.66 1.42 -2.14
CA ARG A 86 8.93 0.42 -2.94
C ARG A 86 7.65 0.00 -2.21
N TYR A 87 6.55 -0.09 -2.95
CA TYR A 87 5.24 -0.48 -2.42
C TYR A 87 4.85 -1.88 -2.87
N ILE A 88 4.41 -2.73 -1.94
CA ILE A 88 3.93 -4.09 -2.21
C ILE A 88 2.50 -4.22 -1.70
N LEU A 89 1.55 -4.31 -2.63
CA LEU A 89 0.11 -4.25 -2.36
C LEU A 89 -0.54 -5.57 -2.73
N ILE A 90 -0.91 -6.35 -1.73
CA ILE A 90 -1.43 -7.71 -1.90
C ILE A 90 -2.95 -7.70 -1.71
N SER A 91 -3.69 -8.32 -2.63
CA SER A 91 -5.14 -8.45 -2.56
C SER A 91 -5.86 -7.12 -2.36
N TYR A 92 -5.46 -6.07 -3.10
CA TYR A 92 -6.06 -4.75 -3.00
C TYR A 92 -7.59 -4.84 -3.21
N PRO A 93 -8.43 -4.30 -2.32
CA PRO A 93 -9.87 -4.60 -2.26
C PRO A 93 -10.70 -3.83 -3.30
N VAL A 94 -10.41 -4.06 -4.59
CA VAL A 94 -11.05 -3.36 -5.73
C VAL A 94 -12.56 -3.61 -5.77
N GLU A 95 -12.99 -4.84 -5.51
CA GLU A 95 -14.41 -5.22 -5.63
C GLU A 95 -15.28 -4.65 -4.50
N LEU A 96 -14.66 -4.19 -3.41
CA LEU A 96 -15.36 -3.46 -2.36
C LEU A 96 -15.54 -1.98 -2.71
N ALA A 97 -14.92 -1.47 -3.77
CA ALA A 97 -15.03 -0.07 -4.18
C ALA A 97 -16.46 0.48 -4.28
N PRO A 98 -17.49 -0.25 -4.74
CA PRO A 98 -18.87 0.26 -4.77
C PRO A 98 -19.51 0.36 -3.38
N CYS A 99 -19.24 -0.60 -2.50
CA CYS A 99 -19.75 -0.59 -1.13
C CYS A 99 -19.03 0.44 -0.25
N ILE A 100 -17.74 0.65 -0.50
CA ILE A 100 -16.94 1.64 0.22
C ILE A 100 -17.03 3.02 -0.44
N GLY A 101 -17.43 3.12 -1.72
CA GLY A 101 -17.50 4.36 -2.51
C GLY A 101 -18.55 5.35 -2.03
N VAL A 102 -19.51 4.88 -1.23
CA VAL A 102 -20.49 5.72 -0.52
C VAL A 102 -19.86 6.43 0.70
N PHE A 103 -18.70 5.97 1.19
CA PHE A 103 -18.06 6.46 2.42
C PHE A 103 -16.54 6.71 2.27
N MET A 104 -16.13 7.60 1.35
CA MET A 104 -14.75 8.18 1.29
C MET A 104 -13.62 7.35 0.65
N THR A 105 -13.87 6.28 -0.13
CA THR A 105 -12.76 5.49 -0.78
C THR A 105 -12.20 6.01 -2.09
N GLY A 106 -12.83 7.00 -2.74
CA GLY A 106 -12.22 7.64 -3.92
C GLY A 106 -10.76 8.01 -3.64
N GLY A 107 -10.53 8.53 -2.44
CA GLY A 107 -9.22 8.82 -1.88
C GLY A 107 -8.19 7.69 -2.02
N TYR A 108 -8.42 6.48 -1.49
CA TYR A 108 -7.39 5.42 -1.53
C TYR A 108 -7.02 4.98 -2.94
N PHE A 109 -8.00 4.91 -3.84
CA PHE A 109 -7.71 4.65 -5.25
C PHE A 109 -6.89 5.79 -5.86
N ARG A 110 -7.24 7.05 -5.55
CA ARG A 110 -6.42 8.21 -5.96
C ARG A 110 -5.03 8.19 -5.35
N ALA A 111 -4.87 7.69 -4.12
CA ALA A 111 -3.58 7.56 -3.45
C ALA A 111 -2.66 6.58 -4.18
N LEU A 112 -3.19 5.45 -4.63
CA LEU A 112 -2.45 4.51 -5.45
C LEU A 112 -2.14 5.08 -6.84
N GLU A 113 -3.11 5.75 -7.47
CA GLU A 113 -2.89 6.46 -8.73
C GLU A 113 -1.78 7.51 -8.62
N ALA A 114 -1.75 8.25 -7.50
CA ALA A 114 -0.73 9.23 -7.17
C ALA A 114 0.68 8.61 -7.15
N LEU A 115 0.85 7.43 -6.56
CA LEU A 115 2.15 6.72 -6.51
C LEU A 115 2.71 6.40 -7.91
N VAL A 116 1.85 6.10 -8.89
CA VAL A 116 2.26 5.69 -10.24
C VAL A 116 2.30 6.84 -11.25
N GLN A 117 1.53 7.91 -11.01
CA GLN A 117 1.50 9.09 -11.88
C GLN A 117 2.42 10.21 -11.40
N GLY A 118 2.69 10.28 -10.09
CA GLY A 118 3.52 11.30 -9.45
C GLY A 118 2.84 12.61 -9.11
N GLU A 119 1.53 12.68 -9.24
CA GLU A 119 0.73 13.86 -8.92
C GLU A 119 0.07 13.68 -7.54
N GLY A 120 -0.26 14.78 -6.88
CA GLY A 120 -1.04 14.74 -5.65
C GLY A 120 -2.47 14.23 -5.86
N TRP A 121 -3.15 14.01 -4.75
CA TRP A 121 -4.55 13.59 -4.67
C TRP A 121 -5.26 14.34 -3.54
N GLU A 122 -6.57 14.12 -3.36
CA GLU A 122 -7.40 14.88 -2.41
C GLU A 122 -6.85 14.84 -0.96
N GLY A 123 -6.25 13.73 -0.54
CA GLY A 123 -5.60 13.58 0.78
C GLY A 123 -4.15 14.05 0.86
N ASN A 124 -3.51 14.34 -0.27
CA ASN A 124 -2.17 14.94 -0.34
C ASN A 124 -2.02 15.70 -1.66
N PRO A 125 -2.33 17.01 -1.71
CA PRO A 125 -2.39 17.76 -2.96
C PRO A 125 -1.01 18.01 -3.57
N TYR A 126 0.07 17.74 -2.82
CA TYR A 126 1.43 17.95 -3.30
C TYR A 126 1.90 16.79 -4.18
N PRO A 127 2.76 17.06 -5.18
CA PRO A 127 3.37 16.00 -5.98
C PRO A 127 4.03 14.95 -5.11
N GLU A 128 3.87 13.69 -5.49
CA GLU A 128 4.46 12.59 -4.75
C GLU A 128 5.98 12.65 -4.85
N GLY A 129 6.66 12.34 -3.74
CA GLY A 129 8.11 12.16 -3.72
C GLY A 129 8.56 11.07 -4.71
N PRO A 130 9.87 10.86 -4.89
CA PRO A 130 10.34 9.73 -5.70
C PRO A 130 9.80 8.42 -5.12
N VAL A 131 9.34 7.51 -5.99
CA VAL A 131 8.83 6.17 -5.65
C VAL A 131 9.52 5.22 -6.60
N ALA A 132 10.32 4.30 -6.06
CA ALA A 132 11.11 3.37 -6.87
C ALA A 132 10.20 2.40 -7.63
N GLY A 133 9.14 1.90 -6.98
CA GLY A 133 8.25 0.96 -7.62
C GLY A 133 6.98 0.64 -6.83
N VAL A 134 5.96 0.17 -7.56
CA VAL A 134 4.67 -0.26 -7.03
C VAL A 134 4.34 -1.64 -7.62
N LEU A 135 4.23 -2.65 -6.76
CA LEU A 135 3.79 -3.99 -7.11
C LEU A 135 2.38 -4.23 -6.57
N THR A 136 1.46 -4.62 -7.44
CA THR A 136 0.15 -5.14 -7.02
C THR A 136 0.08 -6.65 -7.28
N LEU A 137 -0.20 -7.44 -6.26
CA LEU A 137 -0.41 -8.88 -6.35
C LEU A 137 -1.89 -9.18 -6.10
N THR A 138 -2.54 -9.90 -7.03
CA THR A 138 -3.95 -10.26 -6.92
C THR A 138 -4.17 -11.73 -7.23
N GLY A 139 -4.96 -12.43 -6.43
CA GLY A 139 -5.37 -13.79 -6.74
C GLY A 139 -6.40 -13.84 -7.86
N SER A 140 -6.28 -14.78 -8.79
CA SER A 140 -7.21 -14.86 -9.93
C SER A 140 -8.66 -15.07 -9.52
N SER A 141 -8.88 -15.71 -8.37
CA SER A 141 -10.19 -16.09 -7.83
C SER A 141 -10.86 -14.97 -7.00
N GLU A 142 -10.14 -13.89 -6.70
CA GLU A 142 -10.71 -12.70 -6.03
C GLU A 142 -11.16 -11.61 -7.02
N ARG A 143 -10.89 -11.81 -8.32
CA ARG A 143 -11.28 -10.88 -9.37
C ARG A 143 -12.78 -10.87 -9.54
N GLY A 144 -13.38 -9.71 -9.36
CA GLY A 144 -14.77 -9.46 -9.71
C GLY A 144 -14.90 -8.58 -10.95
N PRO A 145 -16.09 -8.02 -11.20
CA PRO A 145 -16.37 -7.24 -12.40
C PRO A 145 -15.56 -5.93 -12.50
N PHE A 146 -15.05 -5.38 -11.39
CA PHE A 146 -14.38 -4.07 -11.40
C PHE A 146 -12.86 -4.16 -11.61
N TYR A 147 -12.26 -5.32 -11.33
CA TYR A 147 -10.82 -5.51 -11.40
C TYR A 147 -10.20 -5.13 -12.76
N GLY A 148 -10.80 -5.55 -13.86
CA GLY A 148 -10.30 -5.25 -15.20
C GLY A 148 -10.32 -3.75 -15.53
N MET A 149 -11.36 -3.05 -15.08
CA MET A 149 -11.46 -1.59 -15.25
C MET A 149 -10.41 -0.87 -14.40
N TRP A 150 -10.26 -1.27 -13.14
CA TRP A 150 -9.31 -0.66 -12.21
C TRP A 150 -7.86 -0.81 -12.69
N THR A 151 -7.45 -2.02 -13.06
CA THR A 151 -6.10 -2.29 -13.60
C THR A 151 -5.85 -1.50 -14.89
N GLY A 152 -6.86 -1.36 -15.76
CA GLY A 152 -6.79 -0.52 -16.96
C GLY A 152 -6.55 0.96 -16.65
N ILE A 153 -7.30 1.51 -15.68
CA ILE A 153 -7.12 2.90 -15.23
C ILE A 153 -5.73 3.10 -14.63
N LEU A 154 -5.29 2.19 -13.76
CA LEU A 154 -4.00 2.30 -13.09
C LEU A 154 -2.83 2.22 -14.09
N SER A 155 -2.92 1.32 -15.07
CA SER A 155 -1.96 1.22 -16.18
C SER A 155 -1.92 2.51 -17.00
N GLY A 156 -3.09 3.07 -17.34
CA GLY A 156 -3.17 4.33 -18.10
C GLY A 156 -2.61 5.54 -17.35
N LYS A 157 -2.48 5.46 -16.03
CA LYS A 157 -1.91 6.51 -15.16
C LYS A 157 -0.45 6.25 -14.77
N ASN A 158 0.16 5.15 -15.19
CA ASN A 158 1.55 4.80 -14.87
C ASN A 158 2.57 5.68 -15.63
N ARG A 159 2.53 7.00 -15.42
CA ARG A 159 3.43 7.96 -16.07
C ARG A 159 4.87 7.80 -15.61
N ARG A 160 5.09 7.24 -14.41
CA ARG A 160 6.43 6.96 -13.86
C ARG A 160 7.05 5.68 -14.43
N GLY A 161 6.27 4.81 -15.08
CA GLY A 161 6.75 3.52 -15.53
C GLY A 161 7.15 2.58 -14.39
N ASN A 162 6.67 2.82 -13.17
CA ASN A 162 7.11 2.14 -11.94
C ASN A 162 6.09 1.11 -11.41
N LEU A 163 5.01 0.85 -12.14
CA LEU A 163 3.96 -0.09 -11.77
C LEU A 163 4.18 -1.48 -12.40
N LYS A 164 4.14 -2.52 -11.54
CA LYS A 164 3.99 -3.93 -11.93
C LYS A 164 2.67 -4.47 -11.35
N GLN A 165 1.84 -5.07 -12.19
CA GLN A 165 0.59 -5.72 -11.77
C GLN A 165 0.66 -7.21 -12.10
N VAL A 166 0.49 -8.07 -11.10
CA VAL A 166 0.58 -9.52 -11.24
C VAL A 166 -0.71 -10.17 -10.75
N VAL A 167 -1.21 -11.12 -11.55
CA VAL A 167 -2.32 -11.98 -11.17
C VAL A 167 -1.81 -13.41 -10.97
N VAL A 168 -1.99 -13.95 -9.78
CA VAL A 168 -1.59 -15.32 -9.43
C VAL A 168 -2.75 -16.27 -9.66
N GLU A 169 -2.54 -17.26 -10.53
CA GLU A 169 -3.56 -18.22 -10.89
C GLU A 169 -3.96 -19.13 -9.71
N TRP A 170 -5.26 -19.32 -9.55
CA TRP A 170 -5.93 -20.11 -8.50
C TRP A 170 -5.80 -19.58 -7.08
N ALA A 171 -5.12 -18.44 -6.87
CA ALA A 171 -5.11 -17.80 -5.56
C ALA A 171 -6.46 -17.13 -5.27
N ASP A 172 -6.99 -17.41 -4.09
CA ASP A 172 -8.14 -16.74 -3.49
C ASP A 172 -7.68 -15.56 -2.62
N HIS A 173 -8.64 -14.86 -2.01
CA HIS A 173 -8.31 -13.68 -1.19
C HIS A 173 -7.37 -14.03 -0.04
N VAL A 174 -7.56 -15.19 0.61
CA VAL A 174 -6.76 -15.66 1.74
C VAL A 174 -5.50 -16.43 1.32
N TRP A 175 -5.22 -16.49 0.01
CA TRP A 175 -4.08 -17.17 -0.59
C TRP A 175 -3.94 -18.64 -0.20
N THR A 176 -5.06 -19.37 -0.12
CA THR A 176 -5.10 -20.80 0.21
C THR A 176 -4.14 -21.60 -0.67
N ASN A 177 -3.16 -22.27 -0.06
CA ASN A 177 -2.10 -23.03 -0.73
C ASN A 177 -1.24 -22.23 -1.74
N LYS A 178 -1.34 -20.90 -1.74
CA LYS A 178 -0.66 -20.00 -2.69
C LYS A 178 0.20 -18.93 -2.02
N MET A 179 0.26 -18.90 -0.69
CA MET A 179 1.11 -17.96 0.06
C MET A 179 2.58 -17.94 -0.39
N HIS A 180 3.13 -19.07 -0.85
CA HIS A 180 4.50 -19.14 -1.37
C HIS A 180 4.71 -18.32 -2.66
N CYS A 181 3.67 -18.08 -3.44
CA CYS A 181 3.77 -17.29 -4.66
C CYS A 181 4.02 -15.80 -4.37
N ILE A 182 3.62 -15.29 -3.20
CA ILE A 182 3.83 -13.87 -2.84
C ILE A 182 5.33 -13.52 -2.83
N PRO A 183 6.18 -14.17 -2.02
CA PRO A 183 7.62 -13.86 -2.04
C PRO A 183 8.27 -14.18 -3.38
N GLU A 184 7.83 -15.22 -4.10
CA GLU A 184 8.36 -15.53 -5.44
C GLU A 184 8.13 -14.39 -6.45
N GLU A 185 6.93 -13.80 -6.47
CA GLU A 185 6.63 -12.68 -7.36
C GLU A 185 7.30 -11.37 -6.92
N VAL A 186 7.48 -11.17 -5.61
CA VAL A 186 8.27 -10.04 -5.08
C VAL A 186 9.73 -10.19 -5.52
N ASP A 187 10.32 -11.37 -5.35
CA ASP A 187 11.71 -11.63 -5.74
C ASP A 187 11.92 -11.45 -7.24
N LYS A 188 11.00 -11.94 -8.08
CA LYS A 188 11.04 -11.69 -9.54
C LYS A 188 11.05 -10.20 -9.82
N TRP A 189 10.12 -9.45 -9.23
CA TRP A 189 10.00 -8.01 -9.44
C TRP A 189 11.26 -7.24 -9.04
N LEU A 190 11.90 -7.59 -7.92
CA LEU A 190 13.12 -6.94 -7.46
C LEU A 190 14.36 -7.27 -8.29
N ASN A 191 14.34 -8.37 -9.05
CA ASN A 191 15.45 -8.82 -9.89
C ASN A 191 15.23 -8.53 -11.40
N GLU A 192 14.12 -7.89 -11.77
CA GLU A 192 13.83 -7.45 -13.15
C GLU A 192 14.44 -6.07 -13.48
N GLU A 193 15.04 -5.38 -12.50
CA GLU A 193 15.80 -4.12 -12.64
C GLU A 193 17.28 -4.34 -12.96
#